data_AF-A0A948C7Y1-F1
#
_entry.id   AF-A0A948C7Y1-F1
#
_cell.length_a   1.000
_cell.length_b   1.000
_cell.length_c   1.000
_cell.angle_alpha   90.00
_cell.angle_beta   90.00
_cell.angle_gamma   90.00
#
_symmetry.space_group_name_H-M   'P 1'
#
loop_
_entity.id
_entity.type
_entity.pdbx_description
1 polymer ?
#
loop_
_entity_poly.entity_id
_entity_poly.type
_entity_poly.pdbx_seq_one_letter_code
_entity_poly.pdbx_strand_id
1 'polypeptide(L)'
;MVSKKIAKEKYGLIRIIYEKGIEVVLNDNGIWHYRSVRGGNFVPWKPQLIEKKYGLRPLLKAFWVPQGFQEDLLSPTNPSCLDLYFEAETLLIGKKGLSVEQFHDLVYVLGALEYHCKRLAYSYCDIALRFANSKGRFEGEETGQTFAPMHTCEPLYEFDALITVAIRCYEMIRIVLWSVFFKKEGCPRSFEKFLAVCKRSNLLPKLLIDRLNESWGNYGAKAKEYRDCIQHYYTLTKTGWLLPIMNHLGDNLWAVSIILPDNPKAYSHKKFSSEKQIDALSYAWNITDEITTVYRKIADCISDESIQVKSP
;
A
#
# COMPACT_ATOMS: atom_id res chain seq x y z
N MET A 1 25.16 6.39 -20.34
CA MET A 1 26.32 6.40 -19.41
C MET A 1 26.52 7.72 -18.67
N VAL A 2 25.59 8.69 -18.80
CA VAL A 2 25.31 9.68 -17.75
C VAL A 2 24.62 8.94 -16.60
N SER A 3 25.02 8.94 -15.34
CA SER A 3 26.34 9.07 -14.73
C SER A 3 26.21 8.36 -13.38
N LYS A 4 26.78 7.14 -13.27
CA LYS A 4 26.83 6.42 -11.98
C LYS A 4 27.54 7.24 -10.89
N LYS A 5 28.41 8.18 -11.31
CA LYS A 5 29.14 9.09 -10.44
C LYS A 5 28.26 10.23 -9.91
N ILE A 6 27.37 10.80 -10.72
CA ILE A 6 26.42 11.86 -10.32
C ILE A 6 25.33 11.30 -9.41
N ALA A 7 24.86 10.06 -9.67
CA ALA A 7 23.92 9.41 -8.76
C ALA A 7 24.53 9.17 -7.38
N LYS A 8 25.82 8.81 -7.30
CA LYS A 8 26.57 8.59 -6.04
C LYS A 8 26.93 9.88 -5.30
N GLU A 9 27.27 10.95 -6.03
CA GLU A 9 27.58 12.26 -5.44
C GLU A 9 26.32 12.97 -4.91
N LYS A 10 25.14 12.65 -5.47
CA LYS A 10 23.87 13.28 -5.10
C LYS A 10 22.99 12.44 -4.17
N TYR A 11 23.11 11.11 -4.21
CA TYR A 11 22.30 10.19 -3.43
C TYR A 11 23.19 9.10 -2.81
N GLY A 12 23.06 8.86 -1.50
CA GLY A 12 23.82 7.84 -0.77
C GLY A 12 23.32 6.41 -1.06
N LEU A 13 23.23 5.58 -0.01
CA LEU A 13 22.68 4.21 -0.11
C LEU A 13 21.29 4.22 -0.77
N ILE A 14 21.10 3.46 -1.85
CA ILE A 14 19.80 3.30 -2.53
C ILE A 14 19.30 1.87 -2.33
N ARG A 15 18.04 1.73 -1.95
CA ARG A 15 17.35 0.48 -1.67
C ARG A 15 16.06 0.45 -2.48
N ILE A 16 15.74 -0.68 -3.09
CA ILE A 16 14.47 -0.91 -3.76
C ILE A 16 13.88 -2.18 -3.18
N ILE A 17 12.67 -2.06 -2.65
CA ILE A 17 11.86 -3.15 -2.14
C ILE A 17 10.79 -3.47 -3.17
N TYR A 18 10.74 -4.74 -3.57
CA TYR A 18 9.76 -5.29 -4.48
C TYR A 18 8.63 -5.96 -3.71
N GLU A 19 7.56 -6.29 -4.44
CA GLU A 19 6.59 -7.27 -3.96
C GLU A 19 7.28 -8.52 -3.40
N LYS A 20 6.60 -9.17 -2.45
CA LYS A 20 7.11 -10.38 -1.80
C LYS A 20 8.40 -10.19 -0.98
N GLY A 21 8.72 -8.96 -0.60
CA GLY A 21 9.82 -8.67 0.34
C GLY A 21 11.22 -8.78 -0.24
N ILE A 22 11.35 -8.81 -1.57
CA ILE A 22 12.68 -8.84 -2.20
C ILE A 22 13.30 -7.46 -2.13
N GLU A 23 14.49 -7.38 -1.53
CA GLU A 23 15.23 -6.14 -1.38
C GLU A 23 16.51 -6.17 -2.23
N VAL A 24 16.72 -5.13 -3.04
CA VAL A 24 18.00 -4.84 -3.68
C VAL A 24 18.60 -3.54 -3.17
N VAL A 25 19.91 -3.53 -3.03
CA VAL A 25 20.68 -2.42 -2.48
C VAL A 25 21.83 -2.08 -3.41
N LEU A 26 22.02 -0.80 -3.69
CA LEU A 26 23.18 -0.27 -4.39
C LEU A 26 24.29 -0.02 -3.37
N ASN A 27 25.40 -0.78 -3.46
CA ASN A 27 26.55 -0.58 -2.57
C ASN A 27 27.41 0.63 -2.99
N ASP A 28 28.42 0.92 -2.18
CA ASP A 28 29.36 2.04 -2.40
C ASP A 28 30.15 1.94 -3.72
N ASN A 29 30.27 0.74 -4.28
CA ASN A 29 30.92 0.50 -5.58
C ASN A 29 29.97 0.70 -6.76
N GLY A 30 28.71 1.11 -6.53
CA GLY A 30 27.71 1.28 -7.57
C GLY A 30 27.25 -0.05 -8.18
N ILE A 31 27.31 -1.13 -7.39
CA ILE A 31 26.88 -2.47 -7.75
C ILE A 31 25.62 -2.82 -6.94
N TRP A 32 24.57 -3.24 -7.63
CA TRP A 32 23.35 -3.72 -7.00
C TRP A 32 23.51 -5.16 -6.55
N HIS A 33 23.00 -5.46 -5.36
CA HIS A 33 22.97 -6.81 -4.80
C HIS A 33 21.65 -7.05 -4.07
N TYR A 34 21.25 -8.32 -3.99
CA TYR A 34 20.13 -8.74 -3.16
C TYR A 34 20.53 -8.79 -1.69
N ARG A 35 19.57 -8.48 -0.82
CA ARG A 35 19.75 -8.66 0.63
C ARG A 35 19.24 -10.02 1.12
N SER A 36 18.20 -10.57 0.48
CA SER A 36 17.53 -11.82 0.86
C SER A 36 18.10 -13.08 0.18
N VAL A 37 19.37 -13.07 -0.24
CA VAL A 37 20.03 -14.24 -0.85
C VAL A 37 20.72 -15.10 0.20
N ARG A 38 20.41 -16.40 0.18
CA ARG A 38 21.03 -17.37 1.09
C ARG A 38 22.53 -17.51 0.79
N GLY A 39 23.34 -17.56 1.85
CA GLY A 39 24.78 -17.77 1.74
C GLY A 39 25.61 -16.53 1.43
N GLY A 40 24.99 -15.35 1.29
CA GLY A 40 25.72 -14.08 1.17
C GLY A 40 26.48 -13.88 -0.15
N ASN A 41 26.23 -14.71 -1.16
CA ASN A 41 26.84 -14.53 -2.48
C ASN A 41 26.21 -13.33 -3.18
N PHE A 42 26.97 -12.23 -3.23
CA PHE A 42 26.61 -10.99 -3.92
C PHE A 42 26.67 -11.19 -5.43
N VAL A 43 25.60 -11.70 -6.03
CA VAL A 43 25.50 -11.68 -7.49
C VAL A 43 25.20 -10.24 -7.92
N PRO A 44 25.96 -9.63 -8.83
CA PRO A 44 25.65 -8.31 -9.39
C PRO A 44 24.35 -8.38 -10.20
N TRP A 45 23.34 -7.58 -9.87
CA TRP A 45 22.09 -7.54 -10.62
C TRP A 45 21.75 -6.15 -11.15
N LYS A 46 20.71 -6.08 -11.98
CA LYS A 46 20.06 -4.81 -12.37
C LYS A 46 18.61 -4.88 -11.91
N PRO A 47 18.06 -3.84 -11.25
CA PRO A 47 16.67 -3.79 -10.81
C PRO A 47 15.66 -4.25 -11.88
N GLN A 48 15.85 -3.84 -13.14
CA GLN A 48 14.98 -4.18 -14.26
C GLN A 48 14.89 -5.69 -14.57
N LEU A 49 15.90 -6.47 -14.15
CA LEU A 49 15.89 -7.92 -14.35
C LEU A 49 14.96 -8.62 -13.36
N ILE A 50 14.67 -8.05 -12.19
CA ILE A 50 13.75 -8.64 -11.21
C ILE A 50 12.33 -8.63 -11.77
N GLU A 51 11.92 -7.46 -12.28
CA GLU A 51 10.62 -7.28 -12.93
C GLU A 51 10.46 -8.25 -14.10
N LYS A 52 11.47 -8.35 -14.96
CA LYS A 52 11.43 -9.23 -16.14
C LYS A 52 11.48 -10.72 -15.79
N LYS A 53 12.34 -11.12 -14.85
CA LYS A 53 12.60 -12.53 -14.54
C LYS A 53 11.53 -13.12 -13.62
N TYR A 54 11.09 -12.36 -12.63
CA TYR A 54 10.20 -12.84 -11.57
C TYR A 54 8.79 -12.23 -11.64
N GLY A 55 8.55 -11.25 -12.51
CA GLY A 55 7.25 -10.58 -12.60
C GLY A 55 6.91 -9.73 -11.38
N LEU A 56 7.90 -9.39 -10.54
CA LEU A 56 7.70 -8.66 -9.29
C LEU A 56 7.82 -7.17 -9.53
N ARG A 57 6.83 -6.41 -9.06
CA ARG A 57 6.80 -4.97 -9.23
C ARG A 57 7.58 -4.26 -8.12
N PRO A 58 8.28 -3.15 -8.41
CA PRO A 58 8.94 -2.35 -7.38
C PRO A 58 7.89 -1.56 -6.60
N LEU A 59 7.97 -1.58 -5.27
CA LEU A 59 6.97 -1.01 -4.37
C LEU A 59 7.49 0.20 -3.61
N LEU A 60 8.71 0.11 -3.07
CA LEU A 60 9.29 1.17 -2.23
C LEU A 60 10.74 1.41 -2.64
N LYS A 61 11.08 2.68 -2.86
CA LYS A 61 12.45 3.14 -3.06
C LYS A 61 12.87 3.93 -1.84
N ALA A 62 14.00 3.56 -1.23
CA ALA A 62 14.55 4.28 -0.08
C ALA A 62 15.98 4.73 -0.38
N PHE A 63 16.32 5.97 -0.04
CA PHE A 63 17.60 6.56 -0.40
C PHE A 63 18.01 7.69 0.56
N TRP A 64 19.31 7.99 0.60
CA TRP A 64 19.82 9.14 1.34
C TRP A 64 19.98 10.36 0.43
N VAL A 65 19.50 11.50 0.89
CA VAL A 65 19.75 12.84 0.35
C VAL A 65 20.50 13.67 1.39
N PRO A 66 21.07 14.84 1.03
CA PRO A 66 21.72 15.73 2.00
C PRO A 66 20.84 16.11 3.20
N GLN A 67 19.51 16.16 3.01
CA GLN A 67 18.53 16.48 4.05
C GLN A 67 18.16 15.29 4.95
N GLY A 68 18.60 14.08 4.64
CA GLY A 68 18.33 12.88 5.43
C GLY A 68 17.88 11.67 4.60
N PHE A 69 17.31 10.69 5.28
CA PHE A 69 16.77 9.48 4.65
C PHE A 69 15.38 9.76 4.08
N GLN A 70 15.14 9.33 2.84
CA GLN A 70 13.88 9.46 2.13
C GLN A 70 13.37 8.11 1.67
N GLU A 71 12.04 8.00 1.60
CA GLU A 71 11.30 6.80 1.27
C GLU A 71 10.13 7.17 0.36
N ASP A 72 10.11 6.60 -0.84
CA ASP A 72 9.09 6.85 -1.84
C ASP A 72 8.34 5.56 -2.15
N LEU A 73 7.03 5.52 -1.90
CA LEU A 73 6.19 4.47 -2.49
C LEU A 73 6.07 4.71 -3.99
N LEU A 74 6.30 3.66 -4.76
CA LEU A 74 6.19 3.68 -6.21
C LEU A 74 4.77 3.27 -6.58
N SER A 75 4.14 4.00 -7.50
CA SER A 75 2.81 3.61 -7.98
C SER A 75 2.91 2.43 -8.96
N PRO A 76 2.03 1.43 -8.86
CA PRO A 76 1.92 0.35 -9.83
C PRO A 76 1.39 0.84 -11.18
N THR A 77 0.65 1.95 -11.19
CA THR A 77 -0.03 2.50 -12.37
C THR A 77 0.69 3.70 -12.95
N ASN A 78 1.58 4.35 -12.20
CA ASN A 78 2.34 5.51 -12.61
C ASN A 78 3.81 5.39 -12.16
N PRO A 79 4.81 5.61 -13.05
CA PRO A 79 6.22 5.57 -12.67
C PRO A 79 6.67 6.67 -11.68
N SER A 80 5.75 7.54 -11.24
CA SER A 80 6.00 8.56 -10.22
C SER A 80 5.81 8.03 -8.80
N CYS A 81 6.45 8.72 -7.85
CA CYS A 81 6.23 8.51 -6.43
C CYS A 81 4.76 8.80 -6.08
N LEU A 82 4.24 8.14 -5.06
CA LEU A 82 2.99 8.52 -4.40
C LEU A 82 3.22 9.82 -3.61
N ASP A 83 3.58 10.91 -4.30
CA ASP A 83 3.67 12.23 -3.71
C ASP A 83 2.25 12.72 -3.43
N LEU A 84 1.82 12.51 -2.19
CA LEU A 84 0.54 12.97 -1.66
C LEU A 84 0.64 14.35 -1.01
N TYR A 85 1.84 14.74 -0.56
CA TYR A 85 2.00 15.78 0.46
C TYR A 85 1.98 17.21 -0.11
N PHE A 86 2.70 17.49 -1.20
CA PHE A 86 2.95 18.89 -1.61
C PHE A 86 1.93 19.49 -2.58
N GLU A 87 1.34 18.68 -3.47
CA GLU A 87 0.36 19.21 -4.44
C GLU A 87 -1.00 19.46 -3.77
N ALA A 88 -1.35 18.63 -2.78
CA ALA A 88 -2.59 18.68 -2.00
C ALA A 88 -2.81 20.00 -1.24
N GLU A 89 -1.81 20.44 -0.48
CA GLU A 89 -1.88 21.67 0.33
C GLU A 89 -2.20 22.87 -0.54
N THR A 90 -1.48 23.01 -1.66
CA THR A 90 -1.60 24.16 -2.53
C THR A 90 -2.95 24.20 -3.25
N LEU A 91 -3.53 23.04 -3.59
CA LEU A 91 -4.77 22.95 -4.37
C LEU A 91 -6.04 23.13 -3.53
N LEU A 92 -6.03 22.68 -2.28
CA LEU A 92 -7.25 22.62 -1.45
C LEU A 92 -7.34 23.75 -0.41
N ILE A 93 -6.23 24.33 0.02
CA ILE A 93 -6.25 25.45 0.97
C ILE A 93 -6.92 26.67 0.30
N GLY A 94 -7.97 27.18 0.96
CA GLY A 94 -8.71 28.36 0.49
C GLY A 94 -9.88 28.06 -0.47
N LYS A 95 -10.11 26.80 -0.85
CA LYS A 95 -11.31 26.42 -1.61
C LYS A 95 -12.55 26.51 -0.72
N LYS A 96 -13.62 27.12 -1.26
CA LYS A 96 -14.86 27.38 -0.50
C LYS A 96 -15.45 26.08 0.05
N GLY A 97 -15.61 26.02 1.37
CA GLY A 97 -16.37 24.98 2.06
C GLY A 97 -15.53 23.89 2.74
N LEU A 98 -14.21 23.84 2.52
CA LEU A 98 -13.32 22.93 3.26
C LEU A 98 -12.67 23.68 4.43
N SER A 99 -12.78 23.16 5.65
CA SER A 99 -12.07 23.74 6.81
C SER A 99 -10.61 23.28 6.83
N VAL A 100 -9.74 24.05 7.49
CA VAL A 100 -8.32 23.70 7.66
C VAL A 100 -8.20 22.37 8.40
N GLU A 101 -9.02 22.15 9.43
CA GLU A 101 -9.05 20.91 10.21
C GLU A 101 -9.41 19.70 9.34
N GLN A 102 -10.44 19.81 8.51
CA GLN A 102 -10.85 18.73 7.61
C GLN A 102 -9.75 18.38 6.59
N PHE A 103 -9.01 19.39 6.13
CA PHE A 103 -7.86 19.17 5.26
C PHE A 103 -6.71 18.47 5.99
N HIS A 104 -6.35 18.93 7.20
CA HIS A 104 -5.30 18.31 8.01
C HIS A 104 -5.64 16.86 8.36
N ASP A 105 -6.89 16.56 8.71
CA ASP A 105 -7.36 15.21 9.00
C ASP A 105 -7.20 14.30 7.77
N LEU A 106 -7.52 14.80 6.57
CA LEU A 106 -7.36 14.06 5.33
C LEU A 106 -5.87 13.78 5.02
N VAL A 107 -5.01 14.79 5.12
CA VAL A 107 -3.55 14.64 4.93
C VAL A 107 -2.99 13.65 5.95
N TYR A 108 -3.42 13.72 7.20
CA TYR A 108 -2.99 12.81 8.26
C TYR A 108 -3.36 11.36 7.93
N VAL A 109 -4.61 11.07 7.53
CA VAL A 109 -5.00 9.68 7.22
C VAL A 109 -4.31 9.16 5.96
N LEU A 110 -4.06 10.01 4.96
CA LEU A 110 -3.29 9.65 3.77
C LEU A 110 -1.82 9.34 4.10
N GLY A 111 -1.20 10.16 4.94
CA GLY A 111 0.17 9.91 5.42
C GLY A 111 0.27 8.64 6.27
N ALA A 112 -0.74 8.37 7.11
CA ALA A 112 -0.80 7.12 7.87
C ALA A 112 -0.96 5.90 6.95
N LEU A 113 -1.73 6.01 5.87
CA LEU A 113 -1.90 4.93 4.88
C LEU A 113 -0.57 4.58 4.22
N GLU A 114 0.14 5.60 3.75
CA GLU A 114 1.47 5.47 3.15
C GLU A 114 2.47 4.87 4.14
N TYR A 115 2.50 5.39 5.37
CA TYR A 115 3.37 4.89 6.44
C TYR A 115 3.18 3.38 6.66
N HIS A 116 1.95 2.91 6.90
CA HIS A 116 1.71 1.50 7.15
C HIS A 116 2.03 0.61 5.94
N CYS A 117 1.87 1.13 4.72
CA CYS A 117 2.25 0.39 3.51
C CYS A 117 3.78 0.21 3.43
N LYS A 118 4.54 1.27 3.73
CA LYS A 118 6.01 1.22 3.82
C LYS A 118 6.46 0.25 4.91
N ARG A 119 5.86 0.34 6.11
CA ARG A 119 6.18 -0.55 7.24
C ARG A 119 5.91 -2.01 6.89
N LEU A 120 4.77 -2.31 6.27
CA LEU A 120 4.45 -3.66 5.81
C LEU A 120 5.49 -4.21 4.82
N ALA A 121 5.94 -3.38 3.87
CA ALA A 121 6.99 -3.75 2.92
C ALA A 121 8.31 -4.08 3.64
N TYR A 122 8.72 -3.27 4.61
CA TYR A 122 9.90 -3.55 5.44
C TYR A 122 9.77 -4.85 6.23
N SER A 123 8.60 -5.12 6.83
CA SER A 123 8.37 -6.36 7.57
C SER A 123 8.49 -7.59 6.67
N TYR A 124 8.00 -7.52 5.43
CA TYR A 124 8.22 -8.58 4.43
C TYR A 124 9.72 -8.78 4.13
N CYS A 125 10.48 -7.71 3.92
CA CYS A 125 11.92 -7.79 3.68
C CYS A 125 12.68 -8.39 4.86
N ASP A 126 12.34 -7.98 6.08
CA ASP A 126 12.98 -8.50 7.29
C ASP A 126 12.71 -9.99 7.47
N ILE A 127 11.49 -10.46 7.21
CA ILE A 127 11.16 -11.88 7.21
C ILE A 127 11.99 -12.64 6.16
N ALA A 128 12.05 -12.14 4.92
CA ALA A 128 12.83 -12.77 3.85
C ALA A 128 14.32 -12.88 4.23
N LEU A 129 14.87 -11.80 4.81
CA LEU A 129 16.25 -11.73 5.25
C LEU A 129 16.53 -12.70 6.41
N ARG A 130 15.67 -12.72 7.43
CA ARG A 130 15.80 -13.65 8.57
C ARG A 130 15.72 -15.10 8.12
N PHE A 131 14.84 -15.41 7.18
CA PHE A 131 14.73 -16.75 6.60
C PHE A 131 16.02 -17.13 5.87
N ALA A 132 16.51 -16.27 4.96
CA ALA A 132 17.73 -16.50 4.20
C ALA A 132 18.98 -16.69 5.11
N ASN A 133 18.99 -16.05 6.28
CA ASN A 133 20.06 -16.15 7.27
C ASN A 133 19.92 -17.33 8.26
N SER A 134 18.78 -18.03 8.26
CA SER A 134 18.53 -19.16 9.15
C SER A 134 19.28 -20.42 8.67
N LYS A 135 20.59 -20.47 8.94
CA LYS A 135 21.44 -21.62 8.61
C LYS A 135 20.95 -22.89 9.33
N GLY A 136 20.89 -24.00 8.60
CA GLY A 136 20.70 -25.36 9.15
C GLY A 136 19.27 -25.77 9.55
N ARG A 137 18.24 -24.93 9.39
CA ARG A 137 16.84 -25.32 9.68
C ARG A 137 16.02 -25.74 8.44
N PHE A 138 16.39 -25.23 7.28
CA PHE A 138 15.69 -25.50 6.03
C PHE A 138 16.73 -25.95 5.00
N GLU A 139 17.02 -27.25 4.94
CA GLU A 139 17.92 -27.81 3.93
C GLU A 139 17.09 -28.09 2.67
N GLY A 140 17.36 -27.36 1.58
CA GLY A 140 16.63 -27.49 0.32
C GLY A 140 16.14 -26.18 -0.29
N GLU A 141 15.68 -26.28 -1.52
CA GLU A 141 15.08 -25.23 -2.34
C GLU A 141 13.54 -25.36 -2.42
N GLU A 142 12.94 -26.02 -1.43
CA GLU A 142 11.49 -26.27 -1.41
C GLU A 142 10.69 -24.98 -1.17
N THR A 143 9.75 -24.72 -2.07
CA THR A 143 8.79 -23.62 -1.96
C THR A 143 7.60 -24.01 -1.09
N GLY A 144 6.99 -23.02 -0.41
CA GLY A 144 5.80 -23.22 0.41
C GLY A 144 6.09 -23.44 1.89
N GLN A 145 7.33 -23.21 2.33
CA GLN A 145 7.72 -23.40 3.72
C GLN A 145 7.11 -22.29 4.60
N THR A 146 6.41 -22.68 5.66
CA THR A 146 5.92 -21.71 6.64
C THR A 146 7.06 -21.28 7.55
N PHE A 147 7.21 -19.97 7.75
CA PHE A 147 8.27 -19.42 8.58
C PHE A 147 7.67 -18.56 9.69
N ALA A 148 7.86 -19.02 10.94
CA ALA A 148 7.32 -18.38 12.14
C ALA A 148 8.41 -18.07 13.18
N PRO A 149 9.39 -17.17 12.90
CA PRO A 149 10.26 -16.66 13.96
C PRO A 149 9.45 -16.03 15.10
N MET A 150 10.02 -15.99 16.31
CA MET A 150 9.47 -15.16 17.38
C MET A 150 9.29 -13.74 16.81
N HIS A 151 8.08 -13.17 16.94
CA HIS A 151 7.65 -11.87 16.37
C HIS A 151 7.09 -11.83 14.92
N THR A 152 6.62 -12.92 14.31
CA THR A 152 5.97 -12.88 12.98
C THR A 152 4.62 -12.17 12.87
N CYS A 153 4.09 -11.60 13.96
CA CYS A 153 2.80 -10.94 13.91
C CYS A 153 2.88 -9.52 13.34
N GLU A 154 4.08 -8.93 13.23
CA GLU A 154 4.28 -7.54 12.78
C GLU A 154 3.64 -7.25 11.40
N PRO A 155 3.83 -8.05 10.33
CA PRO A 155 3.15 -7.79 9.07
C PRO A 155 1.62 -7.79 9.19
N LEU A 156 1.06 -8.62 10.05
CA LEU A 156 -0.38 -8.67 10.25
C LEU A 156 -0.89 -7.42 10.97
N TYR A 157 -0.16 -6.95 11.98
CA TYR A 157 -0.50 -5.70 12.67
C TYR A 157 -0.43 -4.50 11.73
N GLU A 158 0.62 -4.43 10.90
CA GLU A 158 0.74 -3.38 9.89
C GLU A 158 -0.36 -3.48 8.82
N PHE A 159 -0.72 -4.69 8.39
CA PHE A 159 -1.82 -4.90 7.45
C PHE A 159 -3.17 -4.47 8.03
N ASP A 160 -3.51 -4.85 9.27
CA ASP A 160 -4.75 -4.44 9.95
C ASP A 160 -4.81 -2.92 10.15
N ALA A 161 -3.71 -2.32 10.57
CA ALA A 161 -3.59 -0.87 10.69
C ALA A 161 -3.82 -0.19 9.34
N LEU A 162 -3.19 -0.68 8.27
CA LEU A 162 -3.34 -0.14 6.91
C LEU A 162 -4.79 -0.20 6.42
N ILE A 163 -5.46 -1.35 6.48
CA ILE A 163 -6.84 -1.47 5.98
C ILE A 163 -7.82 -0.63 6.82
N THR A 164 -7.55 -0.50 8.11
CA THR A 164 -8.32 0.39 9.00
C THR A 164 -8.16 1.85 8.57
N VAL A 165 -6.93 2.28 8.29
CA VAL A 165 -6.66 3.64 7.80
C VAL A 165 -7.24 3.84 6.39
N ALA A 166 -7.19 2.84 5.51
CA ALA A 166 -7.79 2.90 4.18
C ALA A 166 -9.30 3.18 4.25
N ILE A 167 -10.01 2.50 5.16
CA ILE A 167 -11.44 2.75 5.39
C ILE A 167 -11.66 4.16 5.95
N ARG A 168 -10.80 4.64 6.86
CA ARG A 168 -10.85 6.02 7.36
C ARG A 168 -10.63 7.05 6.26
N CYS A 169 -9.77 6.77 5.27
CA CYS A 169 -9.58 7.65 4.11
C CYS A 169 -10.89 7.83 3.32
N TYR A 170 -11.63 6.74 3.05
CA TYR A 170 -12.95 6.85 2.42
C TYR A 170 -13.92 7.68 3.27
N GLU A 171 -13.95 7.48 4.58
CA GLU A 171 -14.79 8.27 5.47
C GLU A 171 -14.43 9.77 5.49
N MET A 172 -13.13 10.11 5.43
CA MET A 172 -12.67 11.50 5.30
C MET A 172 -13.02 12.09 3.94
N ILE A 173 -12.84 11.33 2.85
CA ILE A 173 -13.26 11.73 1.50
C ILE A 173 -14.75 12.09 1.49
N ARG A 174 -15.61 11.29 2.14
CA ARG A 174 -17.04 11.61 2.28
C ARG A 174 -17.24 12.96 2.94
N ILE A 175 -16.54 13.24 4.04
CA ILE A 175 -16.70 14.51 4.79
C ILE A 175 -16.29 15.69 3.92
N VAL A 176 -15.12 15.61 3.26
CA VAL A 176 -14.60 16.65 2.37
C VAL A 176 -15.58 16.93 1.22
N LEU A 177 -16.00 15.90 0.49
CA LEU A 177 -16.92 16.06 -0.63
C LEU A 177 -18.30 16.58 -0.19
N TRP A 178 -18.78 16.16 0.97
CA TRP A 178 -20.04 16.66 1.52
C TRP A 178 -19.98 18.16 1.84
N SER A 179 -18.91 18.59 2.50
CA SER A 179 -18.69 19.99 2.85
C SER A 179 -18.56 20.89 1.61
N VAL A 180 -17.89 20.41 0.55
CA VAL A 180 -17.71 21.19 -0.69
C VAL A 180 -18.99 21.24 -1.53
N PHE A 181 -19.63 20.09 -1.79
CA PHE A 181 -20.67 19.99 -2.82
C PHE A 181 -22.11 20.01 -2.28
N PHE A 182 -22.35 19.60 -1.03
CA PHE A 182 -23.71 19.41 -0.53
C PHE A 182 -24.18 20.56 0.36
N LYS A 183 -23.27 21.21 1.11
CA LYS A 183 -23.56 22.37 2.00
C LYS A 183 -24.82 22.19 2.87
N LYS A 184 -25.17 20.95 3.21
CA LYS A 184 -26.35 20.55 3.98
C LYS A 184 -25.91 19.99 5.33
N GLU A 185 -26.74 20.20 6.34
CA GLU A 185 -26.58 19.53 7.62
C GLU A 185 -26.73 18.01 7.46
N GLY A 186 -26.03 17.25 8.33
CA GLY A 186 -26.21 15.81 8.43
C GLY A 186 -25.52 14.99 7.34
N CYS A 187 -24.18 15.03 7.30
CA CYS A 187 -23.40 14.15 6.43
C CYS A 187 -23.77 12.66 6.71
N PRO A 188 -24.03 11.82 5.67
CA PRO A 188 -24.41 10.43 5.85
C PRO A 188 -23.41 9.66 6.72
N ARG A 189 -23.88 8.82 7.66
CA ARG A 189 -23.01 8.17 8.67
C ARG A 189 -21.97 7.17 8.15
N SER A 190 -21.99 6.83 6.86
CA SER A 190 -21.00 5.92 6.26
C SER A 190 -20.77 6.25 4.79
N PHE A 191 -19.64 5.81 4.26
CA PHE A 191 -19.30 5.99 2.86
C PHE A 191 -20.34 5.41 1.90
N GLU A 192 -20.90 4.24 2.18
CA GLU A 192 -21.89 3.59 1.30
C GLU A 192 -23.20 4.40 1.24
N LYS A 193 -23.64 4.93 2.38
CA LYS A 193 -24.82 5.81 2.43
C LYS A 193 -24.56 7.11 1.68
N PHE A 194 -23.34 7.64 1.77
CA PHE A 194 -22.92 8.80 1.00
C PHE A 194 -22.96 8.54 -0.51
N LEU A 195 -22.42 7.43 -1.00
CA LEU A 195 -22.51 7.07 -2.42
C LEU A 195 -23.96 6.93 -2.90
N ALA A 196 -24.85 6.37 -2.08
CA ALA A 196 -26.27 6.24 -2.40
C ALA A 196 -26.96 7.60 -2.56
N VAL A 197 -26.61 8.58 -1.73
CA VAL A 197 -27.11 9.96 -1.84
C VAL A 197 -26.53 10.65 -3.08
N CYS A 198 -25.22 10.51 -3.34
CA CYS A 198 -24.57 11.10 -4.50
C CYS A 198 -25.27 10.72 -5.81
N LYS A 199 -25.58 9.43 -5.99
CA LYS A 199 -26.29 8.90 -7.17
C LYS A 199 -27.67 9.53 -7.42
N ARG A 200 -28.33 10.05 -6.38
CA ARG A 200 -29.68 10.65 -6.48
C ARG A 200 -29.64 12.17 -6.64
N SER A 201 -28.60 12.81 -6.10
CA SER A 201 -28.56 14.27 -5.95
C SER A 201 -28.11 15.04 -7.18
N ASN A 202 -27.38 14.40 -8.10
CA ASN A 202 -26.70 15.06 -9.23
C ASN A 202 -25.81 16.27 -8.83
N LEU A 203 -25.43 16.39 -7.55
CA LEU A 203 -24.62 17.49 -7.03
C LEU A 203 -23.12 17.27 -7.25
N LEU A 204 -22.70 16.01 -7.38
CA LEU A 204 -21.33 15.63 -7.66
C LEU A 204 -21.20 15.26 -9.14
N PRO A 205 -20.12 15.64 -9.85
CA PRO A 205 -19.92 15.25 -11.24
C PRO A 205 -20.01 13.73 -11.43
N LYS A 206 -20.72 13.30 -12.48
CA LYS A 206 -20.98 11.88 -12.73
C LYS A 206 -19.71 11.04 -12.80
N LEU A 207 -18.67 11.55 -13.47
CA LEU A 207 -17.37 10.87 -13.56
C LEU A 207 -16.74 10.62 -12.19
N LEU A 208 -16.86 11.57 -11.25
CA LEU A 208 -16.34 11.41 -9.89
C LEU A 208 -17.19 10.39 -9.10
N ILE A 209 -18.53 10.43 -9.24
CA ILE A 209 -19.41 9.43 -8.62
C ILE A 209 -19.05 8.02 -9.10
N ASP A 210 -18.91 7.84 -10.41
CA ASP A 210 -18.60 6.54 -11.02
C ASP A 210 -17.23 6.04 -10.52
N ARG A 211 -16.22 6.92 -10.51
CA ARG A 211 -14.87 6.60 -9.98
C ARG A 211 -14.88 6.20 -8.51
N LEU A 212 -15.64 6.89 -7.65
CA LEU A 212 -15.78 6.56 -6.22
C LEU A 212 -16.51 5.23 -6.00
N ASN A 213 -17.53 4.94 -6.81
CA ASN A 213 -18.26 3.68 -6.74
C ASN A 213 -17.39 2.50 -7.16
N GLU A 214 -16.63 2.65 -8.25
CA GLU A 214 -15.68 1.65 -8.71
C GLU A 214 -14.61 1.38 -7.64
N SER A 215 -14.00 2.45 -7.11
CA SER A 215 -12.99 2.38 -6.06
C SER A 215 -13.49 1.62 -4.83
N TRP A 216 -14.66 2.01 -4.33
CA TRP A 216 -15.27 1.35 -3.17
C TRP A 216 -15.63 -0.10 -3.44
N GLY A 217 -16.23 -0.39 -4.60
CA GLY A 217 -16.61 -1.75 -4.97
C GLY A 217 -15.42 -2.69 -5.09
N ASN A 218 -14.33 -2.23 -5.69
CA ASN A 218 -13.14 -3.04 -5.94
C ASN A 218 -12.23 -3.16 -4.71
N TYR A 219 -12.11 -2.10 -3.91
CA TYR A 219 -11.15 -2.03 -2.82
C TYR A 219 -11.79 -1.78 -1.46
N GLY A 220 -12.51 -0.67 -1.29
CA GLY A 220 -13.00 -0.22 0.02
C GLY A 220 -13.92 -1.22 0.74
N ALA A 221 -14.89 -1.80 0.02
CA ALA A 221 -15.77 -2.83 0.54
C ALA A 221 -14.99 -4.06 1.01
N LYS A 222 -13.98 -4.48 0.22
CA LYS A 222 -13.15 -5.63 0.53
C LYS A 222 -12.24 -5.38 1.75
N ALA A 223 -11.67 -4.17 1.87
CA ALA A 223 -10.86 -3.79 3.01
C ALA A 223 -11.66 -3.83 4.31
N LYS A 224 -12.92 -3.36 4.25
CA LYS A 224 -13.87 -3.46 5.35
C LYS A 224 -14.14 -4.92 5.75
N GLU A 225 -14.36 -5.80 4.78
CA GLU A 225 -14.51 -7.24 5.06
C GLU A 225 -13.26 -7.84 5.73
N TYR A 226 -12.06 -7.50 5.27
CA TYR A 226 -10.82 -7.97 5.89
C TYR A 226 -10.66 -7.46 7.32
N ARG A 227 -10.92 -6.17 7.56
CA ARG A 227 -10.85 -5.58 8.91
C ARG A 227 -11.82 -6.28 9.85
N ASP A 228 -13.08 -6.41 9.45
CA ASP A 228 -14.11 -7.05 10.28
C ASP A 228 -13.71 -8.52 10.55
N CYS A 229 -13.20 -9.23 9.54
CA CYS A 229 -12.67 -10.58 9.70
C CYS A 229 -11.51 -10.66 10.70
N ILE A 230 -10.51 -9.77 10.62
CA ILE A 230 -9.35 -9.78 11.52
C ILE A 230 -9.77 -9.46 12.96
N GLN A 231 -10.61 -8.43 13.14
CA GLN A 231 -11.09 -8.01 14.47
C GLN A 231 -11.95 -9.07 15.15
N HIS A 232 -12.72 -9.86 14.39
CA HIS A 232 -13.54 -10.94 14.94
C HIS A 232 -12.77 -12.24 15.21
N TYR A 233 -11.66 -12.51 14.52
CA TYR A 233 -10.97 -13.81 14.55
C TYR A 233 -9.50 -13.72 14.99
N TYR A 234 -9.19 -12.91 16.01
CA TYR A 234 -7.84 -12.60 16.55
C TYR A 234 -6.86 -13.81 16.66
N THR A 235 -7.33 -15.04 16.79
CA THR A 235 -6.50 -16.26 16.74
C THR A 235 -6.11 -16.72 15.32
N LEU A 236 -5.73 -15.80 14.43
CA LEU A 236 -5.16 -16.12 13.11
C LEU A 236 -3.83 -16.90 13.21
N THR A 237 -3.16 -16.82 14.36
CA THR A 237 -1.89 -17.51 14.64
C THR A 237 -2.06 -18.98 15.01
N LYS A 238 -3.18 -19.42 15.60
CA LYS A 238 -3.35 -20.83 16.04
C LYS A 238 -3.46 -21.84 14.89
N THR A 239 -3.74 -21.38 13.67
CA THR A 239 -4.05 -22.25 12.52
C THR A 239 -3.17 -22.01 11.30
N GLY A 240 -2.13 -21.18 11.41
CA GLY A 240 -1.15 -20.99 10.32
C GLY A 240 -1.59 -20.10 9.15
N TRP A 241 -2.83 -19.58 9.16
CA TRP A 241 -3.44 -18.91 8.00
C TRP A 241 -2.78 -17.58 7.59
N LEU A 242 -2.08 -16.91 8.51
CA LEU A 242 -1.33 -15.68 8.21
C LEU A 242 0.14 -15.82 8.56
N LEU A 243 0.64 -17.06 8.54
CA LEU A 243 2.08 -17.26 8.63
C LEU A 243 2.73 -16.86 7.30
N PRO A 244 3.90 -16.22 7.36
CA PRO A 244 4.73 -16.04 6.18
C PRO A 244 5.02 -17.38 5.50
N ILE A 245 4.74 -17.43 4.20
CA ILE A 245 5.07 -18.55 3.31
C ILE A 245 6.29 -18.14 2.49
N MET A 246 7.36 -18.91 2.63
CA MET A 246 8.61 -18.71 1.93
C MET A 246 8.59 -19.45 0.60
N ASN A 247 8.90 -18.71 -0.46
CA ASN A 247 8.93 -19.21 -1.83
C ASN A 247 10.33 -19.04 -2.38
N HIS A 248 10.92 -20.14 -2.89
CA HIS A 248 12.19 -20.09 -3.57
C HIS A 248 11.95 -19.69 -5.02
N LEU A 249 12.56 -18.60 -5.46
CA LEU A 249 12.42 -18.11 -6.84
C LEU A 249 13.58 -18.57 -7.74
N GLY A 250 14.53 -19.35 -7.21
CA GLY A 250 15.78 -19.70 -7.90
C GLY A 250 16.92 -18.73 -7.54
N ASP A 251 18.15 -19.08 -7.93
CA ASP A 251 19.38 -18.32 -7.63
C ASP A 251 19.58 -18.02 -6.13
N ASN A 252 19.14 -18.92 -5.24
CA ASN A 252 19.15 -18.73 -3.79
C ASN A 252 18.32 -17.52 -3.29
N LEU A 253 17.40 -17.01 -4.12
CA LEU A 253 16.53 -15.89 -3.80
C LEU A 253 15.24 -16.38 -3.16
N TRP A 254 14.94 -15.84 -1.98
CA TRP A 254 13.73 -16.15 -1.23
C TRP A 254 12.77 -14.97 -1.21
N ALA A 255 11.49 -15.30 -1.37
CA ALA A 255 10.38 -14.37 -1.38
C ALA A 255 9.33 -14.76 -0.33
N VAL A 256 8.71 -13.77 0.29
CA VAL A 256 7.70 -13.94 1.34
C VAL A 256 6.32 -13.70 0.75
N SER A 257 5.37 -14.58 1.04
CA SER A 257 3.95 -14.34 0.81
C SER A 257 3.17 -14.44 2.11
N ILE A 258 2.18 -13.57 2.31
CA ILE A 258 1.18 -13.72 3.38
C ILE A 258 -0.17 -13.72 2.68
N ILE A 259 -0.82 -14.90 2.69
CA ILE A 259 -2.00 -15.15 1.88
C ILE A 259 -3.26 -14.79 2.66
N LEU A 260 -4.03 -13.85 2.12
CA LEU A 260 -5.33 -13.46 2.64
C LEU A 260 -6.42 -14.42 2.14
N PRO A 261 -7.50 -14.63 2.92
CA PRO A 261 -8.64 -15.41 2.44
C PRO A 261 -9.36 -14.70 1.29
N ASP A 262 -9.83 -15.45 0.29
CA ASP A 262 -10.59 -14.86 -0.83
C ASP A 262 -11.99 -14.39 -0.37
N ASN A 263 -12.50 -15.02 0.68
CA ASN A 263 -13.85 -14.88 1.22
C ASN A 263 -13.86 -14.49 2.73
N PRO A 264 -13.30 -13.32 3.11
CA PRO A 264 -13.24 -12.87 4.51
C PRO A 264 -14.61 -12.81 5.21
N LYS A 265 -15.70 -12.61 4.47
CA LYS A 265 -17.10 -12.69 4.95
C LYS A 265 -17.54 -14.07 5.45
N ALA A 266 -16.78 -15.12 5.19
CA ALA A 266 -17.12 -16.45 5.69
C ALA A 266 -16.97 -16.56 7.21
N TYR A 267 -16.22 -15.64 7.84
CA TYR A 267 -16.04 -15.54 9.28
C TYR A 267 -15.74 -16.92 9.92
N SER A 268 -14.93 -17.73 9.26
CA SER A 268 -14.64 -19.08 9.71
C SER A 268 -13.41 -19.63 9.02
N HIS A 269 -12.38 -19.96 9.80
CA HIS A 269 -11.11 -20.49 9.31
C HIS A 269 -11.32 -21.76 8.46
N LYS A 270 -12.28 -22.61 8.83
CA LYS A 270 -12.60 -23.84 8.10
C LYS A 270 -13.26 -23.60 6.74
N LYS A 271 -13.79 -22.39 6.51
CA LYS A 271 -14.48 -22.00 5.28
C LYS A 271 -13.67 -21.03 4.43
N PHE A 272 -12.52 -20.58 4.90
CA PHE A 272 -11.67 -19.70 4.12
C PHE A 272 -11.09 -20.46 2.92
N SER A 273 -11.11 -19.81 1.76
CA SER A 273 -10.42 -20.25 0.55
C SER A 273 -9.19 -19.38 0.31
N SER A 274 -8.19 -19.95 -0.35
CA SER A 274 -6.97 -19.25 -0.79
C SER A 274 -6.69 -19.49 -2.28
N GLU A 275 -7.73 -19.75 -3.06
CA GLU A 275 -7.63 -20.09 -4.49
C GLU A 275 -7.04 -18.93 -5.30
N LYS A 276 -7.34 -17.67 -4.92
CA LYS A 276 -6.84 -16.50 -5.65
C LYS A 276 -5.44 -16.07 -5.21
N GLN A 277 -4.87 -16.69 -4.17
CA GLN A 277 -3.52 -16.40 -3.67
C GLN A 277 -3.28 -14.91 -3.41
N ILE A 278 -4.27 -14.22 -2.81
CA ILE A 278 -4.21 -12.78 -2.56
C ILE A 278 -3.12 -12.50 -1.53
N ASP A 279 -2.09 -11.76 -1.92
CA ASP A 279 -1.02 -11.36 -1.02
C ASP A 279 -1.37 -10.09 -0.24
N ALA A 280 -1.08 -10.07 1.07
CA ALA A 280 -1.37 -8.94 1.93
C ALA A 280 -0.64 -7.66 1.52
N LEU A 281 0.66 -7.73 1.20
CA LEU A 281 1.45 -6.58 0.75
C LEU A 281 0.97 -6.09 -0.63
N SER A 282 0.72 -6.99 -1.57
CA SER A 282 0.19 -6.60 -2.89
C SER A 282 -1.19 -5.94 -2.78
N TYR A 283 -2.09 -6.47 -1.94
CA TYR A 283 -3.39 -5.87 -1.70
C TYR A 283 -3.26 -4.49 -1.03
N ALA A 284 -2.45 -4.39 0.03
CA ALA A 284 -2.18 -3.16 0.76
C ALA A 284 -1.62 -2.05 -0.14
N TRP A 285 -0.69 -2.42 -1.02
CA TRP A 285 -0.11 -1.50 -1.98
C TRP A 285 -1.13 -1.04 -3.03
N ASN A 286 -1.89 -1.98 -3.61
CA ASN A 286 -2.91 -1.64 -4.61
C ASN A 286 -4.00 -0.71 -4.03
N ILE A 287 -4.47 -0.94 -2.80
CA ILE A 287 -5.46 -0.04 -2.17
C ILE A 287 -4.86 1.33 -1.81
N THR A 288 -3.56 1.39 -1.46
CA THR A 288 -2.86 2.65 -1.19
C THR A 288 -2.73 3.50 -2.45
N ASP A 289 -2.32 2.90 -3.58
CA ASP A 289 -2.28 3.56 -4.89
C ASP A 289 -3.67 4.02 -5.34
N GLU A 290 -4.67 3.16 -5.14
CA GLU A 290 -6.05 3.45 -5.50
C GLU A 290 -6.60 4.67 -4.75
N ILE A 291 -6.46 4.71 -3.42
CA ILE A 291 -6.93 5.83 -2.60
C ILE A 291 -6.20 7.11 -2.98
N THR A 292 -4.89 7.03 -3.25
CA THR A 292 -4.09 8.16 -3.74
C THR A 292 -4.62 8.68 -5.08
N THR A 293 -4.94 7.77 -5.99
CA THR A 293 -5.50 8.11 -7.31
C THR A 293 -6.88 8.76 -7.19
N VAL A 294 -7.75 8.21 -6.35
CA VAL A 294 -9.07 8.81 -6.05
C VAL A 294 -8.91 10.19 -5.45
N TYR A 295 -7.99 10.35 -4.51
CA TYR A 295 -7.72 11.62 -3.87
C TYR A 295 -7.26 12.69 -4.88
N ARG A 296 -6.31 12.36 -5.77
CA ARG A 296 -5.90 13.27 -6.86
C ARG A 296 -7.09 13.66 -7.74
N LYS A 297 -7.97 12.72 -8.09
CA LYS A 297 -9.19 13.02 -8.86
C LYS A 297 -10.17 13.92 -8.12
N ILE A 298 -10.27 13.80 -6.80
CA ILE A 298 -11.05 14.72 -5.97
C ILE A 298 -10.42 16.11 -5.99
N ALA A 299 -9.11 16.21 -5.81
CA ALA A 299 -8.39 17.48 -5.84
C ALA A 299 -8.54 18.19 -7.19
N ASP A 300 -8.38 17.46 -8.30
CA ASP A 300 -8.64 17.96 -9.66
C ASP A 300 -10.06 18.52 -9.77
N CYS A 301 -11.05 17.75 -9.32
CA CYS A 301 -12.46 18.11 -9.39
C CYS A 301 -12.84 19.30 -8.50
N ILE A 302 -12.20 19.47 -7.34
CA ILE A 302 -12.42 20.63 -6.46
C ILE A 302 -11.73 21.87 -7.02
N SER A 303 -10.62 21.68 -7.73
CA SER A 303 -9.83 22.76 -8.29
C SER A 303 -10.44 23.36 -9.56
N ASP A 304 -11.19 22.56 -10.31
CA ASP A 304 -11.87 22.97 -11.54
C ASP A 304 -13.00 23.99 -11.28
N GLU A 305 -12.70 25.26 -11.56
CA GLU A 305 -13.63 26.40 -11.39
C GLU A 305 -14.82 26.35 -12.35
N SER A 306 -14.77 25.52 -13.41
CA SER A 306 -15.89 25.36 -14.34
C SER A 306 -17.06 24.59 -13.72
N ILE A 307 -16.82 23.85 -12.64
CA ILE A 307 -17.86 23.14 -11.90
C ILE A 307 -18.57 24.15 -11.00
N GLN A 308 -19.59 24.80 -11.58
CA GLN A 308 -20.49 25.64 -10.79
C GLN A 308 -21.21 24.79 -9.75
N VAL A 309 -20.86 24.97 -8.48
CA VAL A 309 -21.64 24.43 -7.36
C VAL A 309 -23.01 25.08 -7.41
N LYS A 310 -24.00 24.37 -7.96
CA LYS A 310 -25.39 24.81 -7.99
C LYS A 310 -25.80 25.11 -6.56
N SER A 311 -26.06 26.39 -6.28
CA SER A 311 -26.64 26.76 -4.98
C SER A 311 -28.01 26.09 -4.90
N PRO A 312 -28.32 25.40 -3.78
CA PRO A 312 -29.52 24.60 -3.64
C PRO A 312 -30.81 25.41 -3.79
#